data_AF-A0A973GUR7-F1
#
_entry.id   AF-A0A973GUR7-F1
#
_cell.length_a   1.000
_cell.length_b   1.000
_cell.length_c   1.000
_cell.angle_alpha   90.00
_cell.angle_beta   90.00
_cell.angle_gamma   90.00
#
_symmetry.space_group_name_H-M   'P 1'
#
loop_
_entity.id
_entity.type
_entity.pdbx_description
1 polymer ?
#
loop_
_entity_poly.entity_id
_entity_poly.type
_entity_poly.pdbx_seq_one_letter_code
_entity_poly.pdbx_strand_id
1 'polypeptide(L)'
;MKKQKVTKILECQLTDAERIGHGTDMSTLTLEINELEEQKKSVMADYKARIDGKGADARRIAQILKQGYELREVDCEELRDYETRTVTVVRLDTGEMVSSRGMTIEEMQEAMGFAQDAEYEEVDRDQPAPDTGKIIRLVEHD
;
A
#
# COMPACT_ATOMS: atom_id res chain seq x y z
N MET A 1 51.35 83.92 -3.06
CA MET A 1 51.66 82.54 -2.61
C MET A 1 50.87 81.54 -3.46
N LYS A 2 51.52 80.57 -4.09
CA LYS A 2 50.83 79.47 -4.81
C LYS A 2 50.55 78.34 -3.83
N LYS A 3 49.31 77.82 -3.82
CA LYS A 3 48.91 76.62 -3.08
C LYS A 3 48.77 75.47 -4.08
N GLN A 4 49.31 74.31 -3.76
CA GLN A 4 49.17 73.09 -4.55
C GLN A 4 48.56 71.99 -3.67
N LYS A 5 47.48 71.36 -4.13
CA LYS A 5 46.86 70.22 -3.45
C LYS A 5 47.66 68.97 -3.78
N VAL A 6 48.00 68.19 -2.76
CA VAL A 6 48.70 66.91 -2.88
C VAL A 6 47.96 65.89 -2.03
N THR A 7 47.67 64.73 -2.58
CA THR A 7 47.03 63.62 -1.87
C THR A 7 48.12 62.68 -1.36
N LYS A 8 48.05 62.29 -0.09
CA LYS A 8 48.94 61.30 0.52
C LYS A 8 48.07 60.31 1.30
N ILE A 9 48.44 59.03 1.27
CA ILE A 9 47.84 58.01 2.13
C ILE A 9 48.52 58.13 3.49
N LEU A 10 47.71 58.31 4.52
CA LEU A 10 48.15 58.48 5.90
C LEU A 10 47.30 57.57 6.77
N GLU A 11 47.87 57.10 7.88
CA GLU A 11 47.08 56.42 8.90
C GLU A 11 46.12 57.41 9.56
N CYS A 12 44.84 57.03 9.60
CA CYS A 12 43.79 57.77 10.28
C CYS A 12 43.23 56.87 11.38
N GLN A 13 43.24 57.38 12.62
CA GLN A 13 42.63 56.67 13.73
C GLN A 13 41.11 56.73 13.60
N LEU A 14 40.46 55.59 13.85
CA LEU A 14 39.00 55.52 13.83
C LEU A 14 38.43 56.34 14.98
N THR A 15 37.41 57.12 14.68
CA THR A 15 36.55 57.74 15.67
C THR A 15 35.66 56.70 16.35
N ASP A 16 35.14 57.02 17.53
CA ASP A 16 34.23 56.12 18.24
C ASP A 16 32.95 55.83 17.43
N ALA A 17 32.45 56.81 16.68
CA ALA A 17 31.29 56.62 15.80
C ALA A 17 31.58 55.63 14.66
N GLU A 18 32.76 55.71 14.03
CA GLU A 18 33.16 54.76 12.98
C GLU A 18 33.37 53.36 13.56
N ARG A 19 33.96 53.24 14.76
CA ARG A 19 34.10 51.94 15.44
C ARG A 19 32.75 51.29 15.72
N ILE A 20 31.78 52.07 16.19
CA ILE A 20 30.42 51.58 16.44
C ILE A 20 29.76 51.16 15.13
N GLY A 21 29.84 52.01 14.09
CA GLY A 21 29.31 51.69 12.75
C GLY A 21 29.86 50.39 12.20
N HIS A 22 31.19 50.22 12.21
CA HIS A 22 31.83 48.98 11.79
C HIS A 22 31.45 47.78 12.66
N GLY A 23 31.24 47.96 13.96
CA GLY A 23 30.73 46.92 14.85
C GLY A 23 29.32 46.46 14.46
N THR A 24 28.44 47.40 14.14
CA THR A 24 27.08 47.11 13.65
C THR A 24 27.13 46.39 12.31
N ASP A 25 27.91 46.89 11.35
CA ASP A 25 28.08 46.27 10.03
C ASP A 25 28.59 44.83 10.16
N MET A 26 29.61 44.62 11.00
CA MET A 26 30.17 43.30 11.24
C MET A 26 29.14 42.35 11.87
N SER A 27 28.32 42.83 12.80
CA SER A 27 27.23 42.04 13.39
C SER A 27 26.21 41.63 12.34
N THR A 28 25.77 42.55 11.49
CA THR A 28 24.82 42.27 10.41
C THR A 28 25.39 41.24 9.44
N LEU A 29 26.61 41.45 8.94
CA LEU A 29 27.25 40.52 8.02
C LEU A 29 27.43 39.13 8.63
N THR A 30 27.72 39.04 9.93
CA THR A 30 27.85 37.76 10.63
C THR A 30 26.52 37.00 10.66
N LEU A 31 25.41 37.71 10.92
CA LEU A 31 24.07 37.11 10.90
C LEU A 31 23.70 36.62 9.49
N GLU A 32 23.96 37.43 8.46
CA GLU A 32 23.71 37.07 7.07
C GLU A 32 24.53 35.85 6.63
N ILE A 33 25.81 35.77 7.02
CA ILE A 33 26.66 34.61 6.76
C ILE A 33 26.06 33.35 7.39
N ASN A 34 25.63 33.43 8.66
CA ASN A 34 25.04 32.29 9.35
C ASN A 34 23.74 31.82 8.65
N GLU A 35 22.89 32.75 8.25
CA GLU A 35 21.65 32.44 7.53
C GLU A 35 21.94 31.76 6.19
N LEU A 36 22.90 32.28 5.41
CA LEU A 36 23.31 31.68 4.15
C LEU A 36 23.90 30.26 4.33
N GLU A 37 24.64 30.02 5.42
CA GLU A 37 25.12 28.68 5.75
C GLU A 37 24.00 27.71 6.11
N GLU A 38 23.00 28.15 6.87
CA GLU A 38 21.83 27.34 7.20
C GLU A 38 21.00 27.00 5.96
N GLN A 39 20.73 27.99 5.10
CA GLN A 39 20.05 27.78 3.83
C GLN A 39 20.81 26.78 2.95
N LYS A 40 22.13 26.91 2.85
CA LYS A 40 22.98 25.96 2.12
C LYS A 40 22.85 24.55 2.68
N LYS A 41 22.91 24.37 4.01
CA LYS A 41 22.77 23.06 4.66
C LYS A 41 21.42 22.43 4.34
N SER A 42 20.33 23.21 4.41
CA SER A 42 18.97 22.76 4.08
C SER A 42 18.89 22.26 2.63
N VAL A 43 19.36 23.07 1.68
CA VAL A 43 19.36 22.72 0.24
C VAL A 43 20.21 21.46 -0.03
N MET A 44 21.38 21.35 0.59
CA MET A 44 22.22 20.16 0.46
C MET A 44 21.52 18.90 1.00
N ALA A 45 20.77 19.02 2.10
CA ALA A 45 20.01 17.91 2.67
C ALA A 45 18.88 17.45 1.73
N ASP A 46 18.15 18.38 1.12
CA ASP A 46 17.12 18.07 0.10
C ASP A 46 17.73 17.30 -1.08
N TYR A 47 18.80 17.83 -1.68
CA TYR A 47 19.45 17.17 -2.80
C TYR A 47 19.99 15.79 -2.44
N LYS A 48 20.53 15.63 -1.22
CA LYS A 48 20.95 14.32 -0.72
C LYS A 48 19.79 13.34 -0.65
N ALA A 49 18.65 13.74 -0.08
CA ALA A 49 17.46 12.88 0.01
C ALA A 49 16.96 12.46 -1.39
N ARG A 50 16.95 13.40 -2.35
CA ARG A 50 16.56 13.13 -3.74
C ARG A 50 17.51 12.14 -4.44
N ILE A 51 18.82 12.31 -4.25
CA ILE A 51 19.83 11.39 -4.78
C ILE A 51 19.67 9.99 -4.16
N ASP A 52 19.50 9.90 -2.84
CA ASP A 52 19.34 8.64 -2.12
C ASP A 52 18.08 7.90 -2.59
N GLY A 53 16.97 8.63 -2.80
CA GLY A 53 15.73 8.10 -3.39
C GLY A 53 15.95 7.53 -4.80
N LYS A 54 16.58 8.29 -5.69
CA LYS A 54 16.92 7.80 -7.04
C LYS A 54 17.88 6.62 -7.03
N GLY A 55 18.81 6.57 -6.08
CA GLY A 55 19.68 5.43 -5.87
C GLY A 55 18.92 4.17 -5.40
N ALA A 56 17.89 4.32 -4.58
CA ALA A 56 17.00 3.22 -4.21
C ALA A 56 16.21 2.69 -5.42
N ASP A 57 15.63 3.58 -6.22
CA ASP A 57 14.92 3.21 -7.45
C ASP A 57 15.82 2.45 -8.42
N ALA A 58 17.04 2.96 -8.65
CA ALA A 58 18.02 2.33 -9.53
C ALA A 58 18.40 0.92 -9.05
N ARG A 59 18.58 0.73 -7.74
CA ARG A 59 18.88 -0.58 -7.15
C ARG A 59 17.72 -1.56 -7.32
N ARG A 60 16.47 -1.11 -7.10
CA ARG A 60 15.27 -1.93 -7.33
C ARG A 60 15.17 -2.38 -8.79
N ILE A 61 15.34 -1.45 -9.73
CA ILE A 61 15.30 -1.76 -11.17
C ILE A 61 16.45 -2.69 -11.56
N ALA A 62 17.67 -2.45 -11.06
CA ALA A 62 18.80 -3.33 -11.31
C ALA A 62 18.55 -4.75 -10.79
N GLN A 63 17.88 -4.89 -9.64
CA GLN A 63 17.48 -6.19 -9.10
C GLN A 63 16.46 -6.89 -10.00
N ILE A 64 15.44 -6.18 -10.48
CA ILE A 64 14.45 -6.72 -11.43
C ILE A 64 15.16 -7.19 -12.71
N LEU A 65 16.05 -6.37 -13.26
CA LEU A 65 16.84 -6.73 -14.45
C LEU A 65 17.72 -7.96 -14.20
N LYS A 66 18.33 -8.06 -13.01
CA LYS A 66 19.17 -9.21 -12.63
C LYS A 66 18.36 -10.48 -12.46
N GLN A 67 17.17 -10.39 -11.86
CA GLN A 67 16.29 -11.54 -11.62
C GLN A 67 15.57 -11.99 -12.90
N GLY A 68 15.33 -11.06 -13.83
CA GLY A 68 14.65 -11.31 -15.10
C GLY A 68 13.12 -11.35 -15.00
N TYR A 69 12.54 -11.13 -13.82
CA TYR A 69 11.10 -11.10 -13.59
C TYR A 69 10.74 -10.08 -12.50
N GLU A 70 9.49 -9.62 -12.51
CA GLU A 70 8.91 -8.71 -11.52
C GLU A 70 7.58 -9.30 -11.05
N LEU A 71 7.36 -9.37 -9.75
CA LEU A 71 6.07 -9.75 -9.19
C LEU A 71 5.10 -8.58 -9.34
N ARG A 72 4.00 -8.81 -10.04
CA ARG A 72 2.93 -7.83 -10.20
C ARG A 72 1.61 -8.49 -9.84
N GLU A 73 0.71 -7.72 -9.27
CA GLU A 73 -0.70 -8.10 -9.18
C GLU A 73 -1.29 -8.01 -10.58
N VAL A 74 -1.80 -9.14 -11.08
CA VAL A 74 -2.40 -9.26 -12.41
C VAL A 74 -3.78 -9.84 -12.21
N ASP A 75 -4.79 -9.15 -12.72
CA ASP A 75 -6.16 -9.65 -12.67
C ASP A 75 -6.25 -10.95 -13.48
N CYS A 76 -6.75 -11.99 -12.82
CA CYS A 76 -6.92 -13.31 -13.40
C CYS A 76 -8.39 -13.72 -13.26
N GLU A 77 -8.87 -14.49 -14.22
CA GLU A 77 -10.19 -15.11 -14.20
C GLU A 77 -10.04 -16.62 -13.99
N GLU A 78 -10.88 -17.16 -13.09
CA GLU A 78 -10.96 -18.60 -12.84
C GLU A 78 -12.15 -19.17 -13.62
N LEU A 79 -11.86 -20.05 -14.57
CA LEU A 79 -12.84 -20.72 -15.42
C LEU A 79 -13.04 -22.16 -14.92
N ARG A 80 -14.28 -22.49 -14.55
CA ARG A 80 -14.69 -23.82 -14.06
C ARG A 80 -15.41 -24.57 -15.17
N ASP A 81 -14.75 -25.59 -15.72
CA ASP A 81 -15.34 -26.50 -16.71
C ASP A 81 -15.81 -27.80 -16.03
N TYR A 82 -17.12 -27.87 -15.78
CA TYR A 82 -17.74 -29.00 -15.07
C TYR A 82 -17.82 -30.27 -15.92
N GLU A 83 -17.70 -30.20 -17.25
CA GLU A 83 -17.66 -31.38 -18.10
C GLU A 83 -16.32 -32.08 -17.98
N THR A 84 -15.24 -31.31 -18.01
CA THR A 84 -13.86 -31.82 -17.89
C THR A 84 -13.35 -31.85 -16.45
N ARG A 85 -14.16 -31.40 -15.48
CA ARG A 85 -13.84 -31.29 -14.05
C ARG A 85 -12.54 -30.53 -13.77
N THR A 86 -12.29 -29.51 -14.58
CA THR A 86 -11.04 -28.74 -14.56
C THR A 86 -11.30 -27.28 -14.22
N VAL A 87 -10.46 -26.74 -13.33
CA VAL A 87 -10.41 -25.31 -12.99
C VAL A 87 -9.16 -24.73 -13.65
N THR A 88 -9.35 -23.70 -14.47
CA THR A 88 -8.28 -23.03 -15.21
C THR A 88 -8.19 -21.57 -14.79
N VAL A 89 -6.99 -21.10 -14.47
CA VAL A 89 -6.75 -19.68 -14.16
C VAL A 89 -6.08 -19.03 -15.36
N VAL A 90 -6.71 -17.97 -15.89
CA VAL A 90 -6.24 -17.25 -17.07
C VAL A 90 -5.99 -15.79 -16.71
N ARG A 91 -4.87 -15.25 -17.16
CA ARG A 91 -4.59 -13.81 -17.03
C ARG A 91 -5.49 -12.99 -17.94
N LEU A 92 -6.08 -11.92 -17.42
CA LEU A 92 -6.95 -11.05 -18.21
C LEU A 92 -6.18 -10.14 -19.19
N ASP A 93 -4.90 -9.85 -18.92
CA ASP A 93 -4.09 -8.95 -19.74
C ASP A 93 -3.52 -9.61 -21.00
N THR A 94 -3.01 -10.84 -20.87
CA THR A 94 -2.39 -11.59 -21.97
C THR A 94 -3.25 -12.73 -22.50
N GLY A 95 -4.28 -13.15 -21.77
CA GLY A 95 -5.06 -14.36 -22.06
C GLY A 95 -4.26 -15.65 -21.83
N GLU A 96 -3.09 -15.58 -21.20
CA GLU A 96 -2.25 -16.75 -20.94
C GLU A 96 -2.79 -17.56 -19.76
N MET A 97 -2.80 -18.88 -19.94
CA MET A 97 -3.14 -19.82 -18.87
C MET A 97 -2.01 -19.88 -17.84
N VAL A 98 -2.33 -19.56 -16.58
CA VAL A 98 -1.37 -19.55 -15.46
C VAL A 98 -1.28 -20.91 -14.79
N SER A 99 -2.43 -21.56 -14.60
CA SER A 99 -2.53 -22.84 -13.90
C SER A 99 -3.79 -23.58 -14.33
N SER A 100 -3.73 -24.91 -14.26
CA SER A 100 -4.85 -25.80 -14.47
C SER A 100 -4.79 -26.88 -13.40
N ARG A 101 -5.91 -27.10 -12.70
CA ARG A 101 -6.05 -28.14 -11.68
C ARG A 101 -7.38 -28.85 -11.80
N GLY A 102 -7.46 -30.06 -11.25
CA GLY A 102 -8.75 -30.72 -11.04
C GLY A 102 -9.61 -29.94 -10.05
N MET A 103 -10.94 -29.98 -10.26
CA MET A 103 -11.91 -29.49 -9.30
C MET A 103 -11.83 -30.27 -7.99
N THR A 104 -12.05 -29.58 -6.87
CA THR A 104 -12.27 -30.27 -5.58
C THR A 104 -13.69 -30.81 -5.49
N ILE A 105 -13.96 -31.64 -4.48
CA ILE A 105 -15.27 -32.26 -4.29
C ILE A 105 -16.35 -31.20 -4.01
N GLU A 106 -15.98 -30.19 -3.24
CA GLU A 106 -16.84 -29.06 -2.88
C GLU A 106 -17.24 -28.25 -4.13
N GLU A 107 -16.29 -27.96 -5.01
CA GLU A 107 -16.54 -27.22 -6.27
C GLU A 107 -17.39 -28.03 -7.26
N MET A 108 -17.24 -29.36 -7.27
CA MET A 108 -18.11 -30.25 -8.05
C MET A 108 -19.53 -30.30 -7.47
N GLN A 109 -19.70 -30.15 -6.16
CA GLN A 109 -21.01 -30.13 -5.51
C GLN A 109 -21.76 -28.81 -5.76
N GLU A 110 -21.06 -27.68 -5.89
CA GLU A 110 -21.68 -26.38 -6.26
C GLU A 110 -22.43 -26.42 -7.60
N ALA A 111 -22.03 -27.28 -8.54
CA ALA A 111 -22.76 -27.48 -9.80
C ALA A 111 -24.17 -28.06 -9.60
N MET A 112 -24.37 -28.82 -8.52
CA MET A 112 -25.69 -29.30 -8.10
C MET A 112 -26.28 -28.25 -7.16
N GLY A 113 -26.95 -27.23 -7.70
CA GLY A 113 -27.52 -26.11 -6.94
C GLY A 113 -28.53 -26.51 -5.86
N PHE A 114 -28.06 -27.04 -4.74
CA PHE A 114 -28.85 -27.22 -3.52
C PHE A 114 -28.86 -25.88 -2.79
N ALA A 115 -29.90 -25.09 -3.06
CA ALA A 115 -30.23 -23.92 -2.26
C ALA A 115 -30.40 -24.35 -0.79
N GLN A 116 -29.46 -23.93 0.06
CA GLN A 116 -29.56 -24.14 1.50
C GLN A 116 -30.50 -23.09 2.10
N ASP A 117 -31.80 -23.36 1.98
CA ASP A 117 -32.83 -22.77 2.84
C ASP A 117 -33.77 -23.90 3.27
N ALA A 118 -33.27 -24.82 4.09
CA ALA A 118 -34.11 -25.77 4.80
C ALA A 118 -34.41 -25.19 6.19
N GLU A 119 -35.50 -24.44 6.31
CA GLU A 119 -36.12 -24.14 7.61
C GLU A 119 -36.55 -25.46 8.26
N TYR A 120 -36.04 -25.72 9.46
CA TYR A 120 -36.49 -26.85 10.27
C TYR A 120 -37.77 -26.41 11.00
N GLU A 121 -38.93 -26.95 10.61
CA GLU A 121 -40.13 -26.91 11.46
C GLU A 121 -39.94 -27.90 12.63
N GLU A 122 -39.98 -27.39 13.87
CA GLU A 122 -40.07 -28.24 15.05
C GLU A 122 -41.41 -28.99 15.04
N VAL A 123 -41.35 -30.33 14.93
CA VAL A 123 -42.54 -31.17 15.07
C VAL A 123 -42.87 -31.30 16.56
N ASP A 124 -43.95 -30.63 16.98
CA ASP A 124 -44.47 -30.73 18.34
C ASP A 124 -44.92 -32.17 18.63
N ARG A 125 -44.35 -32.78 19.67
CA ARG A 125 -44.49 -34.22 19.99
C ARG A 125 -45.82 -34.58 20.65
N ASP A 126 -46.74 -33.63 20.77
CA ASP A 126 -47.93 -33.75 21.62
C ASP A 126 -49.27 -33.88 20.87
N GLN A 127 -49.27 -34.33 19.60
CA GLN A 127 -50.53 -34.71 18.94
C GLN A 127 -50.90 -36.18 19.24
N PRO A 128 -52.12 -36.46 19.75
CA PRO A 128 -52.55 -37.82 20.03
C PRO A 128 -52.76 -38.61 18.73
N ALA A 129 -52.31 -39.87 18.74
CA ALA A 129 -52.42 -40.78 17.61
C ALA A 129 -53.88 -40.89 17.12
N PRO A 130 -54.13 -40.87 15.79
CA PRO A 130 -55.47 -41.01 15.26
C PRO A 130 -56.03 -42.43 15.53
N ASP A 131 -57.20 -42.46 16.17
CA ASP A 131 -57.95 -43.65 16.55
C ASP A 131 -58.52 -44.36 15.32
N THR A 132 -57.95 -45.52 14.96
CA THR A 132 -58.52 -46.44 13.98
C THR A 132 -59.24 -47.60 14.67
N GLY A 133 -60.50 -47.35 15.02
CA GLY A 133 -61.63 -48.26 14.79
C GLY A 133 -61.57 -49.69 15.35
N LYS A 134 -62.27 -49.91 16.47
CA LYS A 134 -62.70 -51.21 17.01
C LYS A 134 -63.21 -52.21 15.94
N ILE A 135 -62.61 -53.39 15.89
CA ILE A 135 -63.28 -54.63 15.42
C ILE A 135 -63.78 -55.40 16.66
N ILE A 136 -65.02 -55.84 16.57
CA ILE A 136 -65.86 -56.44 17.62
C ILE A 136 -65.64 -57.97 17.69
N ARG A 137 -65.84 -58.53 18.89
CA ARG A 137 -65.69 -59.91 19.40
C ARG A 137 -66.43 -61.05 18.68
N LEU A 138 -65.89 -62.28 18.82
CA LEU A 138 -66.57 -63.56 19.16
C LEU A 138 -65.50 -64.45 19.86
N VAL A 139 -65.51 -64.74 21.17
CA VAL A 139 -66.34 -65.64 22.02
C VAL A 139 -66.46 -67.08 21.51
N GLU A 140 -65.87 -68.03 22.26
CA GLU A 140 -66.30 -69.39 22.67
C GLU A 140 -65.09 -70.02 23.45
N HIS A 141 -65.11 -70.26 24.78
CA HIS A 141 -65.70 -71.38 25.56
C HIS A 141 -65.52 -72.73 24.84
N ASP A 142 -64.84 -73.77 25.36
CA ASP A 142 -64.62 -74.27 26.73
C ASP A 142 -63.18 -74.77 26.99
#